data_AF-V7CTC3-F1
#
_entry.id   AF-V7CTC3-F1
#
_cell.length_a   1.000
_cell.length_b   1.000
_cell.length_c   1.000
_cell.angle_alpha   90.00
_cell.angle_beta   90.00
_cell.angle_gamma   90.00
#
_symmetry.space_group_name_H-M   'P 1'
#
loop_
_entity.id
_entity.type
_entity.pdbx_description
1 polymer ?
#
loop_
_entity_poly.entity_id
_entity_poly.type
_entity_poly.pdbx_seq_one_letter_code
_entity_poly.pdbx_strand_id
1 'polypeptide(L)'
;MWRERALIVLLFLLHLIHGENACPPSSCGKISNISHPFRLKEDPKGCGLSSYELSCENNIALFSLYSGTFHVQAINYNNFTIRVVDPGLQQTNCSSLPRYFFSPSNFTHSDYQPYLLPYNPPKDDK
;
A
#
# COMPACT_ATOMS: atom_id res chain seq x y z
N MET A 1 4.93 43.82 11.96
CA MET A 1 3.58 43.88 11.34
C MET A 1 3.51 43.33 9.91
N TRP A 2 4.37 43.72 8.95
CA TRP A 2 4.32 43.17 7.57
C TRP A 2 4.92 41.77 7.44
N ARG A 3 5.98 41.47 8.21
CA ARG A 3 6.61 40.13 8.25
C ARG A 3 5.66 39.04 8.75
N GLU A 4 4.87 39.35 9.78
CA GLU A 4 3.88 38.41 10.33
C GLU A 4 2.73 38.15 9.36
N ARG A 5 2.26 39.18 8.65
CA ARG A 5 1.24 39.02 7.60
C ARG A 5 1.75 38.19 6.43
N ALA A 6 3.00 38.38 6.02
CA ALA A 6 3.63 37.56 4.99
C ALA A 6 3.79 36.08 5.44
N LEU A 7 4.13 35.84 6.71
CA LEU A 7 4.20 34.50 7.27
C LEU A 7 2.83 33.82 7.34
N ILE A 8 1.79 34.55 7.75
CA ILE A 8 0.41 34.04 7.78
C ILE A 8 -0.06 33.71 6.36
N VAL A 9 0.21 34.59 5.38
CA VAL A 9 -0.11 34.33 3.97
C VAL A 9 0.67 33.12 3.42
N LEU A 10 1.96 32.98 3.75
CA LEU A 10 2.76 31.82 3.35
C LEU A 10 2.22 30.51 3.96
N LEU A 11 1.83 30.54 5.23
CA LEU A 11 1.22 29.39 5.93
C LEU A 11 -0.15 29.02 5.37
N PHE A 12 -0.99 30.01 5.03
CA PHE A 12 -2.27 29.78 4.35
C PHE A 12 -2.07 29.23 2.94
N LEU A 13 -1.10 29.76 2.18
CA LEU A 13 -0.75 29.24 0.87
C LEU A 13 -0.24 27.80 0.97
N LEU A 14 0.60 27.47 1.97
CA LEU A 14 1.07 26.10 2.26
C LEU A 14 -0.07 25.13 2.60
N HIS A 15 -1.13 25.60 3.27
CA HIS A 15 -2.34 24.82 3.51
C HIS A 15 -3.16 24.60 2.22
N LEU A 16 -3.21 25.58 1.32
CA LEU A 16 -3.93 25.49 0.05
C LEU A 16 -3.25 24.57 -0.99
N ILE A 17 -1.94 24.33 -0.90
CA ILE A 17 -1.22 23.38 -1.77
C ILE A 17 -1.49 21.92 -1.38
N HIS A 18 -1.86 21.67 -0.13
CA HIS A 18 -2.31 20.36 0.33
C HIS A 18 -3.81 20.24 0.05
N GLY A 19 -4.15 20.04 -1.22
CA GLY A 19 -5.52 19.70 -1.59
C GLY A 19 -5.97 18.47 -0.80
N GLU A 20 -7.17 18.52 -0.22
CA GLU A 20 -7.79 17.45 0.60
C GLU A 20 -7.85 16.06 -0.10
N ASN A 21 -7.45 15.97 -1.38
CA ASN A 21 -7.50 14.77 -2.21
C ASN A 21 -6.14 14.31 -2.76
N ALA A 22 -5.02 14.86 -2.27
CA ALA A 22 -3.70 14.40 -2.69
C ALA A 22 -3.37 13.06 -2.02
N CYS A 23 -3.03 12.05 -2.82
CA CYS A 23 -2.50 10.76 -2.37
C CYS A 23 -0.99 10.69 -2.67
N PRO A 24 -0.16 11.44 -1.92
CA PRO A 24 1.27 11.36 -2.10
C PRO A 24 1.73 9.93 -1.82
N PRO A 25 2.71 9.40 -2.58
CA PRO A 25 3.22 8.06 -2.31
C PRO A 25 3.84 7.97 -0.91
N SER A 26 3.45 6.92 -0.18
CA SER A 26 3.97 6.59 1.14
C SER A 26 5.23 5.72 1.05
N SER A 27 5.85 5.41 2.18
CA SER A 27 7.06 4.58 2.22
C SER A 27 7.16 3.81 3.54
N CYS A 28 7.74 2.61 3.49
CA CYS A 28 8.03 1.80 4.67
C CYS A 28 9.34 1.02 4.47
N GLY A 29 10.37 1.39 5.24
CA GLY A 29 11.69 0.80 5.14
C GLY A 29 12.27 0.87 3.73
N LYS A 30 12.59 -0.31 3.16
CA LYS A 30 13.13 -0.41 1.80
C LYS A 30 12.10 -0.20 0.69
N ILE A 31 10.80 -0.28 1.01
CA ILE A 31 9.73 -0.08 0.02
C ILE A 31 9.43 1.41 0.01
N SER A 32 9.99 2.09 -0.99
CA SER A 32 9.67 3.47 -1.30
C SER A 32 8.55 3.53 -2.34
N ASN A 33 7.85 4.66 -2.41
CA ASN A 33 6.82 4.92 -3.42
C ASN A 33 5.65 3.92 -3.40
N ILE A 34 5.03 3.75 -2.23
CA ILE A 34 3.78 3.01 -2.05
C ILE A 34 2.63 3.92 -2.48
N SER A 35 2.06 3.64 -3.63
CA SER A 35 0.90 4.33 -4.21
C SER A 35 -0.13 3.33 -4.75
N HIS A 36 -1.30 3.85 -5.13
CA HIS A 36 -2.37 3.10 -5.79
C HIS A 36 -1.82 2.12 -6.85
N PRO A 37 -2.26 0.85 -6.86
CA PRO A 37 -3.35 0.27 -6.08
C PRO A 37 -3.01 -0.06 -4.62
N PHE A 38 -1.73 -0.12 -4.26
CA PHE A 38 -1.29 -0.41 -2.89
C PHE A 38 -1.46 0.81 -1.99
N ARG A 39 -1.59 0.58 -0.68
CA ARG A 39 -1.63 1.62 0.36
C ARG A 39 -1.04 1.07 1.65
N LEU A 40 -0.45 1.92 2.48
CA LEU A 40 -0.26 1.61 3.89
C LEU A 40 -1.61 1.70 4.62
N LYS A 41 -1.76 0.95 5.71
CA LYS A 41 -2.94 1.03 6.59
C LYS A 41 -3.17 2.44 7.13
N GLU A 42 -2.08 3.15 7.37
CA GLU A 42 -2.05 4.53 7.86
C GLU A 42 -2.37 5.56 6.76
N ASP A 43 -2.38 5.16 5.49
CA ASP A 43 -2.69 6.08 4.39
C ASP A 43 -4.18 6.50 4.42
N PRO A 44 -4.49 7.75 4.02
CA PRO A 44 -5.86 8.22 3.90
C PRO A 44 -6.74 7.25 3.11
N LYS A 45 -8.00 7.10 3.54
CA LYS A 45 -8.98 6.30 2.80
C LYS A 45 -9.10 6.84 1.38
N GLY A 46 -9.12 5.95 0.39
CA GLY A 46 -9.19 6.31 -1.03
C GLY A 46 -7.83 6.39 -1.75
N CYS A 47 -6.69 6.43 -1.03
CA CYS A 47 -5.35 6.46 -1.64
C CYS A 47 -4.80 5.11 -2.12
N GLY A 48 -5.64 4.09 -2.11
CA GLY A 48 -5.36 2.75 -2.59
C GLY A 48 -6.57 1.85 -2.34
N LEU A 49 -6.42 0.59 -2.69
CA LEU A 49 -7.46 -0.41 -2.56
C LEU A 49 -7.30 -1.14 -1.22
N SER A 50 -8.41 -1.38 -0.51
CA SER A 50 -8.39 -2.08 0.78
C SER A 50 -7.86 -3.52 0.68
N SER A 51 -8.05 -4.18 -0.47
CA SER A 51 -7.52 -5.53 -0.74
C SER A 51 -6.01 -5.57 -0.98
N TYR A 52 -5.37 -4.41 -1.18
CA TYR A 52 -3.93 -4.26 -1.42
C TYR A 52 -3.27 -3.42 -0.32
N GLU A 53 -3.87 -3.43 0.87
CA GLU A 53 -3.34 -2.75 2.05
C GLU A 53 -2.12 -3.48 2.61
N LEU A 54 -1.08 -2.70 2.92
CA LEU A 54 0.17 -3.13 3.54
C LEU A 54 0.22 -2.60 4.98
N SER A 55 0.75 -3.38 5.92
CA SER A 55 1.17 -2.84 7.22
C SER A 55 2.66 -2.52 7.22
N CYS A 56 3.08 -1.65 8.14
CA CYS A 56 4.49 -1.29 8.32
C CYS A 56 4.89 -1.54 9.77
N GLU A 57 5.69 -2.58 10.01
CA GLU A 57 6.14 -2.94 11.36
C GLU A 57 7.66 -2.95 11.40
N ASN A 58 8.25 -2.18 12.32
CA ASN A 58 9.70 -2.08 12.49
C ASN A 58 10.46 -1.76 11.20
N ASN A 59 9.92 -0.86 10.37
CA ASN A 59 10.43 -0.52 9.03
C ASN A 59 10.42 -1.70 8.04
N ILE A 60 9.54 -2.68 8.24
CA ILE A 60 9.31 -3.78 7.30
C ILE A 60 7.88 -3.68 6.80
N ALA A 61 7.72 -3.52 5.49
CA ALA A 61 6.41 -3.58 4.85
C ALA A 61 5.93 -5.03 4.81
N LEU A 62 4.70 -5.26 5.25
CA LEU A 62 4.07 -6.57 5.34
C LEU A 62 2.83 -6.60 4.45
N PHE A 63 2.62 -7.73 3.78
CA PHE A 63 1.42 -7.99 3.00
C PHE A 63 0.73 -9.25 3.52
N SER A 64 -0.54 -9.12 3.90
CA SER A 64 -1.35 -10.23 4.38
C SER A 64 -2.16 -10.80 3.23
N LEU A 65 -1.98 -12.09 2.98
CA LEU A 65 -2.63 -12.81 1.89
C LEU A 65 -3.09 -14.19 2.40
N TYR A 66 -4.41 -14.45 2.29
CA TYR A 66 -5.07 -15.60 2.91
C TYR A 66 -4.77 -15.70 4.41
N SER A 67 -4.20 -16.81 4.87
CA SER A 67 -3.81 -17.05 6.26
C SER A 67 -2.37 -16.64 6.59
N GLY A 68 -1.64 -16.05 5.63
CA GLY A 68 -0.23 -15.73 5.78
C GLY A 68 0.07 -14.23 5.75
N THR A 69 1.17 -13.85 6.38
CA THR A 69 1.71 -12.48 6.37
C THR A 69 3.16 -12.53 5.89
N PHE A 70 3.47 -11.78 4.85
CA PHE A 70 4.72 -11.88 4.11
C PHE A 70 5.49 -10.57 4.11
N HIS A 71 6.82 -10.63 4.11
CA HIS A 71 7.65 -9.45 3.99
C HIS A 71 7.71 -8.99 2.54
N VAL A 72 7.34 -7.75 2.27
CA VAL A 72 7.39 -7.17 0.92
C VAL A 72 8.85 -6.94 0.52
N GLN A 73 9.20 -7.40 -0.68
CA GLN A 73 10.53 -7.29 -1.26
C GLN A 73 10.59 -6.23 -2.36
N ALA A 74 9.55 -6.12 -3.17
CA ALA A 74 9.45 -5.11 -4.22
C ALA A 74 7.99 -4.93 -4.67
N ILE A 75 7.70 -3.75 -5.18
CA ILE A 75 6.47 -3.44 -5.92
C ILE A 75 6.89 -3.02 -7.32
N ASN A 76 6.26 -3.59 -8.34
CA ASN A 76 6.50 -3.24 -9.73
C ASN A 76 5.20 -2.72 -10.35
N TYR A 77 5.16 -1.41 -10.58
CA TYR A 77 4.02 -0.71 -11.15
C TYR A 77 3.84 -0.93 -12.66
N ASN A 78 4.89 -1.28 -13.40
CA ASN A 78 4.78 -1.55 -14.84
C ASN A 78 3.99 -2.84 -15.10
N ASN A 79 4.18 -3.84 -14.25
CA ASN A 79 3.56 -5.16 -14.39
C ASN A 79 2.44 -5.40 -13.37
N PHE A 80 2.13 -4.40 -12.53
CA PHE A 80 1.18 -4.51 -11.42
C PHE A 80 1.42 -5.73 -10.52
N THR A 81 2.69 -6.00 -10.19
CA THR A 81 3.06 -7.15 -9.34
C THR A 81 3.68 -6.71 -8.02
N ILE A 82 3.44 -7.52 -6.99
CA ILE A 82 4.13 -7.43 -5.70
C ILE A 82 4.96 -8.69 -5.50
N ARG A 83 6.20 -8.52 -5.05
CA ARG A 83 7.10 -9.62 -4.69
C ARG A 83 7.21 -9.67 -3.18
N VAL A 84 6.92 -10.83 -2.60
CA VAL A 84 6.97 -11.06 -1.15
C VAL A 84 7.86 -12.25 -0.81
N VAL A 85 8.30 -12.35 0.44
CA VAL A 85 9.00 -13.53 0.98
C VAL A 85 8.32 -13.97 2.28
N ASP A 86 8.23 -15.27 2.47
CA ASP A 86 7.74 -15.85 3.70
C ASP A 86 8.74 -15.61 4.86
N PRO A 87 8.28 -15.14 6.04
CA PRO A 87 9.15 -14.82 7.17
C PRO A 87 9.83 -16.03 7.83
N GLY A 88 9.44 -17.26 7.49
CA GLY A 88 10.14 -18.49 7.84
C GLY A 88 11.41 -18.74 7.05
N LEU A 89 11.52 -18.15 5.86
CA LEU A 89 12.68 -18.33 5.00
C LEU A 89 13.83 -17.42 5.41
N GLN A 90 15.03 -17.99 5.45
CA GLN A 90 16.28 -17.30 5.73
C GLN A 90 17.18 -17.38 4.50
N GLN A 91 17.62 -16.22 3.99
CA GLN A 91 18.31 -16.11 2.71
C GLN A 91 19.57 -17.00 2.58
N THR A 92 20.28 -17.25 3.68
CA THR A 92 21.51 -18.03 3.70
C THR A 92 21.33 -19.48 4.16
N ASN A 93 20.12 -19.86 4.59
CA ASN A 93 19.85 -21.17 5.15
C ASN A 93 18.92 -21.97 4.23
N CYS A 94 19.52 -22.85 3.44
CA CYS A 94 18.82 -23.74 2.52
C CYS A 94 17.93 -24.80 3.20
N SER A 95 18.02 -24.93 4.53
CA SER A 95 17.14 -25.79 5.34
C SER A 95 16.02 -25.02 6.02
N SER A 96 15.89 -23.70 5.78
CA SER A 96 14.77 -22.92 6.27
C SER A 96 13.47 -23.33 5.57
N LEU A 97 12.39 -23.39 6.34
CA LEU A 97 11.06 -23.78 5.87
C LEU A 97 10.12 -22.58 5.94
N PRO A 98 9.21 -22.42 4.97
CA PRO A 98 8.21 -21.37 5.03
C PRO A 98 7.28 -21.61 6.22
N ARG A 99 6.84 -20.53 6.87
CA ARG A 99 5.84 -20.55 7.94
C ARG A 99 4.44 -20.77 7.38
N TYR A 100 4.16 -20.22 6.21
CA TYR A 100 2.86 -20.28 5.57
C TYR A 100 2.95 -21.10 4.28
N PHE A 101 2.06 -22.08 4.16
CA PHE A 101 1.97 -22.92 2.98
C PHE A 101 0.76 -22.51 2.15
N PHE A 102 1.00 -22.21 0.88
CA PHE A 102 -0.07 -22.02 -0.06
C PHE A 102 -0.41 -23.34 -0.77
N SER A 103 -1.69 -23.59 -0.92
CA SER A 103 -2.21 -24.59 -1.83
C SER A 103 -2.60 -23.90 -3.15
N PRO A 104 -2.49 -24.57 -4.31
CA PRO A 104 -3.06 -24.08 -5.56
C PRO A 104 -4.53 -23.66 -5.43
N SER A 105 -5.29 -24.29 -4.53
CA SER A 105 -6.69 -23.93 -4.24
C SER A 105 -6.88 -22.50 -3.74
N ASN A 106 -5.88 -21.92 -3.05
CA ASN A 106 -5.95 -20.51 -2.64
C ASN A 106 -6.05 -19.59 -3.86
N PHE A 107 -5.45 -19.98 -4.99
CA PHE A 107 -5.39 -19.20 -6.22
C PHE A 107 -6.37 -19.67 -7.30
N THR A 108 -7.22 -20.67 -7.02
CA THR A 108 -8.25 -21.10 -7.96
C THR A 108 -9.42 -20.11 -8.00
N HIS A 109 -9.98 -19.97 -9.20
CA HIS A 109 -10.84 -18.86 -9.64
C HIS A 109 -12.14 -18.60 -8.85
N SER A 110 -12.52 -19.46 -7.89
CA SER A 110 -13.75 -19.30 -7.09
C SER A 110 -13.68 -18.20 -6.03
N ASP A 111 -12.48 -17.76 -5.63
CA ASP A 111 -12.29 -16.72 -4.60
C ASP A 111 -12.11 -15.30 -5.17
N TYR A 112 -12.27 -15.10 -6.49
CA TYR A 112 -12.27 -13.74 -7.08
C TYR A 112 -13.56 -12.94 -6.80
N GLN A 113 -14.59 -13.56 -6.23
CA GLN A 113 -15.90 -12.91 -6.03
C GLN A 113 -15.94 -11.76 -4.99
N PRO A 114 -15.03 -11.62 -4.00
CA PRO A 114 -15.00 -10.41 -3.16
C PRO A 114 -14.19 -9.25 -3.76
N TYR A 115 -13.33 -9.51 -4.75
CA TYR A 115 -12.28 -8.58 -5.20
C TYR A 115 -12.57 -7.88 -6.53
N LEU A 116 -13.64 -8.27 -7.23
CA LEU A 116 -14.19 -7.54 -8.36
C LEU A 116 -15.45 -6.79 -7.92
N LEU A 117 -15.28 -5.75 -7.09
CA LEU A 117 -16.29 -4.69 -7.09
C LEU A 117 -16.23 -4.01 -8.46
N PRO A 118 -17.37 -3.75 -9.12
CA PRO A 118 -17.36 -2.88 -10.29
C PRO A 118 -16.79 -1.54 -9.83
N TYR A 119 -15.69 -1.13 -10.43
CA TYR A 119 -15.21 0.24 -10.33
C TYR A 119 -16.35 1.13 -10.82
N ASN A 120 -17.09 1.72 -9.88
CA ASN A 120 -18.04 2.77 -10.19
C ASN A 120 -17.22 4.06 -10.19
N PRO A 121 -16.88 4.63 -11.36
CA PRO A 121 -16.27 5.94 -11.39
C PRO A 121 -17.20 6.93 -10.66
N PRO A 122 -16.66 7.98 -10.00
CA PRO A 122 -17.46 9.05 -9.47
C PRO A 122 -18.43 9.52 -10.57
N LYS A 123 -19.73 9.54 -10.27
CA LYS A 123 -20.67 10.22 -11.16
C LYS A 123 -20.28 11.68 -11.11
N ASP A 124 -19.91 12.24 -12.26
CA ASP A 124 -19.77 13.68 -12.41
C ASP A 124 -21.13 14.29 -12.04
N ASP A 125 -21.18 14.97 -10.88
CA ASP A 125 -22.31 15.82 -10.52
C ASP A 125 -22.31 16.99 -11.52
N LYS A 126 -23.26 16.93 -12.45
CA LYS A 126 -23.53 18.00 -13.42
C LYS A 126 -24.39 19.10 -12.80
#